data_AF-A0A239P612-F1
#
_entry.id   AF-A0A239P612-F1
#
_cell.length_a   1.000
_cell.length_b   1.000
_cell.length_c   1.000
_cell.angle_alpha   90.00
_cell.angle_beta   90.00
_cell.angle_gamma   90.00
#
_symmetry.space_group_name_H-M   'P 1'
#
loop_
_entity.id
_entity.type
_entity.pdbx_description
1 polymer ?
#
loop_
_entity_poly.entity_id
_entity_poly.type
_entity_poly.pdbx_seq_one_letter_code
_entity_poly.pdbx_strand_id
1 'polypeptide(L)'
;MHQDCGRHPVGQAQLGELLGAEPDKAVLIEASDFDMEAAANAGARGTAYANEPGKVESLVRAGADAVIDNMADLATAIRTDAQ
;
A
#
# COMPACT_ATOMS: atom_id res chain seq x y z
N MET A 1 15.70 26.13 0.17
CA MET A 1 15.18 25.75 1.49
C MET A 1 13.92 24.92 1.26
N HIS A 2 14.08 23.62 1.00
CA HIS A 2 12.98 22.66 0.94
C HIS A 2 12.79 22.14 2.37
N GLN A 3 11.58 22.22 2.90
CA GLN A 3 11.32 21.91 4.30
C GLN A 3 11.42 20.40 4.54
N ASP A 4 12.36 20.01 5.40
CA ASP A 4 12.40 18.73 6.10
C ASP A 4 11.25 18.71 7.11
N CYS A 5 10.04 18.41 6.63
CA CYS A 5 8.88 18.24 7.50
C CYS A 5 8.89 16.80 8.04
N GLY A 6 9.70 16.57 9.09
CA GLY A 6 9.51 15.55 10.14
C GLY A 6 8.91 14.18 9.76
N ARG A 7 9.32 13.56 8.66
CA ARG A 7 8.82 12.24 8.25
C ARG A 7 9.51 11.16 9.09
N HIS A 8 8.91 10.80 10.22
CA HIS A 8 9.25 9.54 10.91
C HIS A 8 8.51 8.42 10.18
N PRO A 9 9.19 7.57 9.39
CA PRO A 9 8.52 6.43 8.79
C PRO A 9 8.17 5.46 9.92
N VAL A 10 6.91 5.40 10.30
CA VAL A 10 6.40 4.18 10.94
C VAL A 10 6.41 3.16 9.82
N GLY A 11 7.50 2.39 9.71
CA GLY A 11 7.65 1.38 8.68
C GLY A 11 6.51 0.36 8.76
N GLN A 12 6.19 -0.29 7.64
CA GLN A 12 5.09 -1.27 7.55
C GLN A 12 5.14 -2.32 8.67
N ALA A 13 6.33 -2.81 9.02
CA ALA A 13 6.53 -3.72 10.15
C ALA A 13 6.08 -3.12 11.49
N GLN A 14 6.37 -1.84 11.72
CA GLN A 14 6.01 -1.14 12.96
C GLN A 14 4.52 -0.76 12.99
N LEU A 15 3.88 -0.58 11.83
CA LEU A 15 2.43 -0.43 11.75
C LEU A 15 1.72 -1.73 12.13
N GLY A 16 2.23 -2.89 11.69
CA GLY A 16 1.73 -4.20 12.11
C GLY A 16 1.79 -4.38 13.62
N GLU A 17 2.91 -4.03 14.25
CA GLU A 17 3.05 -4.04 15.71
C GLU A 17 2.08 -3.08 16.41
N LEU A 18 1.94 -1.86 15.88
CA LEU A 18 1.07 -0.83 16.47
C LEU A 18 -0.42 -1.19 16.39
N LEU A 19 -0.83 -1.84 15.29
CA LEU A 19 -2.21 -2.26 15.04
C LEU A 19 -2.52 -3.67 15.58
N GLY A 20 -1.51 -4.38 16.10
CA GLY A 20 -1.65 -5.79 16.50
C GLY A 20 -2.04 -6.70 15.32
N ALA A 21 -1.72 -6.29 14.10
CA ALA A 21 -2.04 -7.03 12.88
C ALA A 21 -0.84 -7.87 12.46
N GLU A 22 -1.04 -9.18 12.29
CA GLU A 22 -0.04 -10.02 11.63
C GLU A 22 0.13 -9.53 10.18
N PRO A 23 1.36 -9.30 9.69
CA PRO A 23 1.60 -8.83 8.33
C PRO A 23 0.95 -9.71 7.25
N ASP A 24 0.83 -11.02 7.51
CA ASP A 24 0.20 -11.97 6.59
C ASP A 24 -1.34 -11.87 6.57
N LYS A 25 -1.93 -11.15 7.52
CA LYS A 25 -3.38 -10.92 7.68
C LYS A 25 -3.80 -9.49 7.35
N ALA A 26 -2.86 -8.66 6.91
CA ALA A 26 -3.11 -7.28 6.52
C ALA A 26 -2.60 -7.01 5.10
N VAL A 27 -3.23 -6.05 4.43
CA VAL A 27 -2.80 -5.57 3.11
C VAL A 27 -2.68 -4.06 3.17
N LEU A 28 -1.54 -3.54 2.73
CA LEU A 28 -1.34 -2.11 2.53
C LEU A 28 -2.08 -1.66 1.28
N ILE A 29 -2.81 -0.55 1.35
CA ILE A 29 -3.41 0.11 0.19
C ILE A 29 -2.89 1.54 0.10
N GLU A 30 -2.05 1.83 -0.90
CA GLU A 30 -1.36 3.14 -1.02
C GLU A 30 -1.16 3.57 -2.47
N ALA A 31 -1.03 4.87 -2.72
CA ALA A 31 -0.90 5.43 -4.07
C ALA A 31 0.55 5.91 -4.40
N SER A 32 1.51 5.56 -3.55
CA SER A 32 2.88 6.05 -3.58
C SER A 32 3.84 4.92 -3.98
N ASP A 33 4.66 5.17 -4.99
CA ASP A 33 5.71 4.23 -5.44
C ASP A 33 6.75 3.99 -4.35
N PHE A 34 7.18 5.03 -3.65
CA PHE A 34 8.08 4.93 -2.51
C PHE A 34 7.53 4.00 -1.41
N ASP A 35 6.24 4.10 -1.11
CA ASP A 35 5.63 3.26 -0.07
C ASP A 35 5.44 1.81 -0.55
N MET A 36 5.25 1.59 -1.85
CA MET A 36 5.27 0.24 -2.45
C MET A 36 6.66 -0.38 -2.38
N GLU A 37 7.71 0.36 -2.72
CA GLU A 37 9.09 -0.12 -2.59
C GLU A 37 9.43 -0.48 -1.15
N ALA A 38 8.98 0.34 -0.19
CA ALA A 38 9.16 0.06 1.23
C ALA A 38 8.41 -1.21 1.67
N ALA A 39 7.17 -1.42 1.20
CA ALA A 39 6.39 -2.62 1.49
C ALA A 39 7.05 -3.88 0.91
N ALA A 40 7.46 -3.83 -0.35
CA ALA A 40 8.15 -4.93 -1.02
C ALA A 40 9.46 -5.30 -0.30
N ASN A 41 10.28 -4.31 0.07
CA ASN A 41 11.52 -4.53 0.82
C ASN A 41 11.28 -5.08 2.23
N ALA A 42 10.13 -4.81 2.83
CA ALA A 42 9.72 -5.36 4.11
C ALA A 42 9.09 -6.77 4.00
N GLY A 43 8.91 -7.30 2.78
CA GLY A 43 8.22 -8.57 2.53
C GLY A 43 6.71 -8.52 2.81
N ALA A 44 6.13 -7.32 2.89
CA ALA A 44 4.70 -7.12 3.10
C ALA A 44 3.94 -7.12 1.77
N ARG A 45 2.66 -7.49 1.81
CA ARG A 45 1.77 -7.40 0.65
C ARG A 45 1.24 -5.98 0.46
N GLY A 46 1.34 -5.45 -0.76
CA GLY A 46 0.92 -4.10 -1.13
C GLY A 46 0.00 -4.08 -2.35
N THR A 47 -1.21 -3.54 -2.19
CA THR A 47 -2.12 -3.20 -3.30
C THR A 47 -2.02 -1.70 -3.59
N ALA A 48 -1.55 -1.34 -4.77
CA ALA A 48 -1.41 0.07 -5.12
C ALA A 48 -2.70 0.67 -5.68
N TYR A 49 -2.99 1.93 -5.34
CA TYR A 49 -4.10 2.70 -5.89
C TYR A 49 -3.62 3.71 -6.94
N ALA A 50 -3.84 3.39 -8.21
CA ALA A 50 -3.55 4.25 -9.36
C ALA A 50 -4.64 5.32 -9.53
N ASN A 51 -4.69 6.26 -8.60
CA ASN A 51 -5.67 7.35 -8.57
C ASN A 51 -5.48 8.42 -9.66
N GLU A 52 -4.39 8.36 -10.42
CA GLU A 52 -4.06 9.31 -11.49
C GLU A 52 -3.57 8.55 -12.74
N PRO A 53 -3.82 9.10 -13.95
CA PRO A 53 -3.33 8.51 -15.19
C PRO A 53 -1.81 8.32 -15.19
N GLY A 54 -1.35 7.17 -15.70
CA GLY A 54 0.08 6.86 -15.85
C GLY A 54 0.77 6.29 -14.62
N LYS A 55 0.11 6.21 -13.45
CA LYS A 55 0.72 5.64 -12.24
C LYS A 55 0.79 4.12 -12.23
N VAL A 56 0.01 3.44 -13.07
CA VAL A 56 -0.02 1.97 -13.11
C VAL A 56 1.38 1.38 -13.33
N GLU A 57 2.13 1.91 -14.31
CA GLU A 57 3.44 1.35 -14.63
C GLU A 57 4.48 1.59 -13.51
N SER A 58 4.49 2.77 -12.90
CA SER A 58 5.42 3.07 -11.80
C SER A 58 5.11 2.22 -10.56
N LEU A 59 3.82 2.05 -10.23
CA LEU A 59 3.38 1.24 -9.09
C LEU A 59 3.71 -0.25 -9.28
N VAL A 60 3.55 -0.79 -10.49
CA VAL A 60 3.98 -2.17 -10.80
C VAL A 60 5.49 -2.30 -10.66
N ARG A 61 6.28 -1.35 -11.19
CA ARG A 61 7.74 -1.38 -11.07
C ARG A 61 8.23 -1.26 -9.62
N ALA A 62 7.49 -0.54 -8.79
CA ALA A 62 7.76 -0.38 -7.35
C ALA A 62 7.48 -1.65 -6.52
N GLY A 63 6.90 -2.71 -7.13
CA GLY A 63 6.68 -4.00 -6.48
C GLY A 63 5.29 -4.20 -5.90
N ALA A 64 4.28 -3.44 -6.35
CA ALA A 64 2.90 -3.69 -5.96
C ALA A 64 2.43 -5.09 -6.41
N ASP A 65 1.81 -5.84 -5.51
CA ASP A 65 1.23 -7.17 -5.80
C ASP A 65 -0.01 -7.06 -6.69
N ALA A 66 -0.76 -5.97 -6.53
CA ALA A 66 -1.94 -5.64 -7.32
C ALA A 66 -2.03 -4.13 -7.52
N VAL A 67 -2.67 -3.70 -8.59
CA VAL A 67 -2.99 -2.29 -8.84
C VAL A 67 -4.48 -2.16 -9.09
N ILE A 68 -5.12 -1.24 -8.38
CA ILE A 68 -6.52 -0.84 -8.59
C ILE A 68 -6.55 0.63 -8.99
N ASP A 69 -7.50 1.02 -9.82
CA ASP A 69 -7.77 2.42 -10.19
C ASP A 69 -9.14 2.89 -9.67
N ASN A 70 -9.88 2.00 -8.99
CA ASN A 70 -11.21 2.27 -8.49
C ASN A 70 -11.45 1.63 -7.11
N MET A 71 -11.68 2.47 -6.10
CA MET A 71 -11.99 2.03 -4.73
C MET A 71 -13.33 1.30 -4.60
N ALA A 72 -14.28 1.53 -5.51
CA ALA A 72 -15.58 0.86 -5.47
C ALA A 72 -15.43 -0.65 -5.73
N ASP A 73 -14.51 -1.03 -6.61
CA ASP A 73 -14.24 -2.43 -6.96
C ASP A 73 -13.58 -3.14 -5.78
N LEU A 74 -12.59 -2.49 -5.15
CA LEU A 74 -11.99 -2.99 -3.92
C LEU A 74 -13.02 -3.17 -2.80
N ALA A 75 -13.85 -2.16 -2.54
CA ALA A 75 -14.85 -2.24 -1.48
C ALA A 75 -15.89 -3.34 -1.75
N THR A 76 -16.19 -3.61 -3.02
CA THR A 76 -17.08 -4.70 -3.43
C THR A 76 -16.43 -6.06 -3.20
N ALA A 77 -15.15 -6.21 -3.55
CA ALA A 77 -14.39 -7.42 -3.29
C ALA A 77 -14.32 -7.76 -1.78
N ILE A 78 -13.97 -6.78 -0.94
CA ILE A 78 -13.88 -6.98 0.52
C ILE A 78 -15.23 -7.39 1.12
N ARG A 79 -16.34 -6.77 0.68
CA ARG A 79 -17.68 -7.12 1.18
C ARG A 79 -18.10 -8.53 0.78
N THR A 80 -17.68 -9.01 -0.39
CA THR A 80 -18.08 -10.32 -0.91
C THR A 80 -17.39 -11.45 -0.15
N ASP A 81 -16.15 -11.23 0.30
CA ASP A 81 -15.37 -12.21 1.06
C ASP A 81 -15.80 -12.32 2.55
N ALA A 82 -16.48 -11.29 3.06
CA ALA A 82 -16.98 -11.24 4.44
C ALA A 82 -18.34 -11.92 4.66
N GLN A 83 -18.88 -12.64 3.66
CA GLN A 83 -20.15 -13.38 3.72
C GLN A 83 -19.92 -14.89 3.82
#